data_AF-A0A929DSX1-F1
#
_entry.id   AF-A0A929DSX1-F1
#
_cell.length_a   1.000
_cell.length_b   1.000
_cell.length_c   1.000
_cell.angle_alpha   90.00
_cell.angle_beta   90.00
_cell.angle_gamma   90.00
#
_symmetry.space_group_name_H-M   'P 1'
#
loop_
_entity.id
_entity.type
_entity.pdbx_description
1 polymer ?
#
loop_
_entity_poly.entity_id
_entity_poly.type
_entity_poly.pdbx_seq_one_letter_code
_entity_poly.pdbx_strand_id
1 'polypeptide(L)'
;MFGRRLSGIIFLVSLLLVTACSKDDMYLFLTEASFGEQFSSACNGVEACTQAVDIHIGACINKELMLSAIEAEPELKKAINTRHILEVQACLAKKAGKDYWKSIDMPGHILSKVK
;
A
#
# COMPACT_ATOMS: atom_id res chain seq x y z
N MET A 1 16.47 -35.39 -32.21
CA MET A 1 16.25 -35.46 -30.74
C MET A 1 16.46 -34.11 -30.01
N PHE A 2 16.17 -32.96 -30.63
CA PHE A 2 16.39 -31.64 -29.99
C PHE A 2 15.12 -30.94 -29.49
N GLY A 3 13.93 -31.29 -30.01
CA GLY A 3 12.67 -30.61 -29.66
C GLY A 3 12.05 -30.98 -28.30
N ARG A 4 12.35 -32.16 -27.74
CA ARG A 4 11.79 -32.60 -26.45
C ARG A 4 12.47 -32.00 -25.22
N ARG A 5 13.72 -31.53 -25.34
CA ARG A 5 14.47 -30.93 -24.22
C ARG A 5 14.13 -29.46 -23.99
N LEU A 6 13.85 -28.70 -25.06
CA LEU A 6 13.47 -27.28 -24.95
C LEU A 6 12.11 -27.09 -24.26
N SER A 7 11.14 -27.96 -24.57
CA SER A 7 9.78 -27.85 -24.04
C SER A 7 9.70 -28.08 -22.52
N GLY A 8 10.55 -28.96 -21.97
CA GLY A 8 10.65 -29.18 -20.53
C GLY A 8 11.29 -28.02 -19.77
N ILE A 9 12.30 -27.36 -20.36
CA ILE A 9 12.95 -26.18 -19.77
C ILE A 9 12.00 -25.00 -19.75
N ILE A 10 11.25 -24.77 -20.84
CA ILE A 10 10.23 -23.70 -20.90
C ILE A 10 9.17 -23.93 -19.83
N PHE A 11 8.69 -25.16 -19.66
CA PHE A 11 7.69 -25.49 -18.65
C PHE A 11 8.22 -25.28 -17.21
N LEU A 12 9.47 -25.65 -16.93
CA LEU A 12 10.13 -25.41 -15.64
C LEU A 12 10.37 -23.92 -15.36
N VAL A 13 10.76 -23.14 -16.36
CA VAL A 13 10.93 -21.68 -16.23
C VAL A 13 9.58 -21.00 -16.01
N SER A 14 8.53 -21.40 -16.73
CA SER A 14 7.17 -20.91 -16.49
C SER A 14 6.68 -21.26 -15.08
N LEU A 15 6.92 -22.47 -14.59
CA LEU A 15 6.53 -22.90 -13.24
C LEU A 15 7.31 -22.19 -12.11
N LEU A 16 8.58 -21.87 -12.36
CA LEU A 16 9.40 -21.03 -11.47
C LEU A 16 8.91 -19.57 -11.42
N LEU A 17 8.41 -19.04 -12.55
CA LEU A 17 7.85 -17.68 -12.60
C LEU A 17 6.51 -17.55 -11.86
N VAL A 18 5.66 -18.58 -11.85
CA VAL A 18 4.37 -18.54 -11.11
C VAL A 18 4.58 -18.64 -9.59
N THR A 19 5.69 -19.22 -9.13
CA THR A 19 6.01 -19.38 -7.70
C THR A 19 6.84 -18.24 -7.13
N ALA A 20 7.32 -17.33 -7.98
CA ALA A 20 8.15 -16.19 -7.59
C ALA A 20 7.35 -14.92 -7.20
N CYS A 21 6.02 -14.89 -7.37
CA CYS A 21 5.20 -13.95 -6.60
C CYS A 21 5.20 -14.46 -5.16
N SER A 22 6.07 -13.90 -4.32
CA SER A 22 6.09 -14.25 -2.92
C SER A 22 4.71 -13.95 -2.31
N LYS A 23 4.27 -14.74 -1.32
CA LYS A 23 3.02 -14.46 -0.62
C LYS A 23 3.01 -13.02 -0.09
N ASP A 24 4.19 -12.54 0.32
CA ASP A 24 4.40 -11.21 0.87
C ASP A 24 4.14 -10.11 -0.18
N ASP A 25 4.50 -10.31 -1.44
CA ASP A 25 4.17 -9.37 -2.53
C ASP A 25 2.66 -9.26 -2.77
N MET A 26 1.94 -10.38 -2.68
CA MET A 26 0.48 -10.38 -2.79
C MET A 26 -0.19 -9.70 -1.59
N TYR A 27 0.30 -9.97 -0.37
CA TYR A 27 -0.18 -9.31 0.84
C TYR A 27 0.10 -7.81 0.82
N LEU A 28 1.29 -7.40 0.39
CA LEU A 28 1.66 -6.00 0.20
C LEU A 28 0.72 -5.32 -0.78
N PHE A 29 0.48 -5.92 -1.95
CA PHE A 29 -0.41 -5.35 -2.95
C PHE A 29 -1.84 -5.15 -2.43
N LEU A 30 -2.41 -6.15 -1.77
CA LEU A 30 -3.75 -6.05 -1.17
C LEU A 30 -3.81 -4.98 -0.07
N THR A 31 -2.76 -4.89 0.74
CA THR A 31 -2.67 -3.90 1.81
C THR A 31 -2.52 -2.49 1.25
N GLU A 32 -1.73 -2.30 0.19
CA GLU A 32 -1.60 -1.02 -0.53
C GLU A 32 -2.93 -0.54 -1.08
N ALA A 33 -3.67 -1.43 -1.75
CA ALA A 33 -4.98 -1.10 -2.31
C ALA A 33 -5.98 -0.71 -1.22
N SER A 34 -6.08 -1.53 -0.15
CA SER A 34 -6.94 -1.24 0.99
C SER A 34 -6.56 0.08 1.69
N PHE A 35 -5.27 0.39 1.76
CA PHE A 35 -4.78 1.62 2.36
C PHE A 35 -5.12 2.85 1.50
N GLY A 36 -5.00 2.73 0.18
CA GLY A 36 -5.42 3.75 -0.78
C GLY A 36 -6.92 4.06 -0.69
N GLU A 37 -7.77 3.03 -0.59
CA GLU A 37 -9.21 3.21 -0.40
C GLU A 37 -9.54 3.94 0.91
N GLN A 38 -8.83 3.65 2.00
CA GLN A 38 -9.02 4.33 3.28
C GLN A 38 -8.66 5.81 3.20
N PHE A 39 -7.55 6.15 2.52
CA PHE A 39 -7.15 7.52 2.25
C PHE A 39 -8.16 8.26 1.36
N SER A 40 -8.59 7.63 0.27
CA SER A 40 -9.60 8.18 -0.64
C SER A 40 -10.94 8.40 0.07
N SER A 41 -11.32 7.48 0.96
CA SER A 41 -12.51 7.64 1.82
C SER A 41 -12.37 8.82 2.77
N ALA A 42 -11.19 9.04 3.35
CA ALA A 42 -10.94 10.17 4.24
C ALA A 42 -10.88 11.53 3.49
N CYS A 43 -10.73 11.52 2.17
CA CYS A 43 -10.89 12.71 1.34
C CYS A 43 -12.35 13.23 1.28
N ASN A 44 -13.35 12.48 1.76
CA ASN A 44 -14.77 12.90 1.80
C ASN A 44 -15.29 13.52 0.48
N GLY A 45 -14.89 12.96 -0.65
CA GLY A 45 -15.33 13.40 -1.98
C GLY A 45 -14.62 14.66 -2.52
N VAL A 46 -13.60 15.18 -1.84
CA VAL A 46 -12.79 16.30 -2.36
C VAL A 46 -11.90 15.81 -3.49
N GLU A 47 -12.26 16.20 -4.71
CA GLU A 47 -11.66 15.72 -5.96
C GLU A 47 -10.12 15.84 -5.98
N ALA A 48 -9.58 16.99 -5.57
CA ALA A 48 -8.13 17.21 -5.55
C ALA A 48 -7.40 16.24 -4.59
N CYS A 49 -8.04 15.84 -3.49
CA CYS A 49 -7.48 14.84 -2.58
C CYS A 49 -7.59 13.44 -3.17
N THR A 50 -8.76 13.06 -3.65
CA THR A 50 -8.99 11.73 -4.23
C THR A 50 -8.06 11.48 -5.42
N GLN A 51 -7.92 12.46 -6.32
CA GLN A 51 -6.98 12.36 -7.44
C GLN A 51 -5.53 12.24 -6.96
N ALA A 52 -5.13 12.98 -5.94
CA ALA A 52 -3.80 12.88 -5.38
C ALA A 52 -3.53 11.50 -4.78
N VAL A 53 -4.52 10.92 -4.09
CA VAL A 53 -4.45 9.53 -3.61
C VAL A 53 -4.30 8.58 -4.79
N ASP A 54 -5.20 8.62 -5.76
CA ASP A 54 -5.23 7.67 -6.88
C ASP A 54 -3.94 7.69 -7.71
N ILE A 55 -3.35 8.87 -7.89
CA ILE A 55 -2.13 9.03 -8.71
C ILE A 55 -0.86 8.73 -7.91
N HIS A 56 -0.82 9.04 -6.61
CA HIS A 56 0.43 9.09 -5.86
C HIS A 56 0.55 8.14 -4.67
N ILE A 57 -0.53 7.50 -4.20
CA ILE A 57 -0.52 6.65 -3.00
C ILE A 57 0.58 5.58 -3.08
N GLY A 58 0.69 4.86 -4.20
CA GLY A 58 1.68 3.80 -4.36
C GLY A 58 3.13 4.28 -4.28
N ALA A 59 3.41 5.53 -4.66
CA ALA A 59 4.72 6.15 -4.53
C ALA A 59 4.99 6.74 -3.14
N CYS A 60 3.94 6.90 -2.32
CA CYS A 60 4.02 7.46 -0.98
C CYS A 60 4.00 6.42 0.13
N ILE A 61 3.58 5.18 -0.16
CA ILE A 61 3.58 4.08 0.80
C ILE A 61 5.01 3.64 1.11
N ASN A 62 5.30 3.55 2.41
CA ASN A 62 6.52 2.94 2.91
C ASN A 62 6.26 1.45 3.18
N LYS A 63 6.69 0.58 2.26
CA LYS A 63 6.42 -0.86 2.32
C LYS A 63 7.00 -1.52 3.57
N GLU A 64 8.15 -1.05 4.06
CA GLU A 64 8.76 -1.57 5.29
C GLU A 64 7.92 -1.25 6.52
N LEU A 65 7.37 -0.04 6.61
CA LEU A 65 6.45 0.33 7.69
C LEU A 65 5.13 -0.44 7.61
N MET A 66 4.64 -0.66 6.40
CA MET A 66 3.42 -1.44 6.19
C MET A 66 3.60 -2.89 6.62
N LEU A 67 4.72 -3.54 6.27
CA LEU A 67 5.06 -4.87 6.77
C LEU A 67 5.22 -4.88 8.29
N SER A 68 5.94 -3.90 8.83
CA SER A 68 6.10 -3.76 10.28
C SER A 68 4.76 -3.65 11.01
N ALA A 69 3.76 -3.00 10.42
CA ALA A 69 2.42 -2.90 11.01
C ALA A 69 1.65 -4.23 10.97
N ILE A 70 1.85 -5.04 9.94
CA ILE A 70 1.24 -6.37 9.79
C ILE A 70 1.81 -7.31 10.87
N GLU A 71 3.13 -7.29 11.05
CA GLU A 71 3.89 -8.20 11.91
C GLU A 71 3.95 -7.79 13.39
N ALA A 72 3.72 -6.51 13.71
CA ALA A 72 3.83 -6.01 15.07
C ALA A 72 2.79 -6.57 16.04
N GLU A 73 3.15 -6.60 17.33
CA GLU A 73 2.22 -6.87 18.42
C GLU A 73 1.08 -5.84 18.48
N PRO A 74 -0.14 -6.22 18.94
CA PRO A 74 -1.32 -5.35 18.93
C PRO A 74 -1.10 -3.96 19.56
N GLU A 75 -0.36 -3.89 20.67
CA GLU A 75 -0.02 -2.64 21.35
C GLU A 75 0.82 -1.67 20.51
N LEU A 76 1.61 -2.19 19.57
CA LEU A 76 2.48 -1.39 18.69
C LEU A 76 1.82 -1.06 17.36
N LYS A 77 0.85 -1.88 16.89
CA LYS A 77 0.17 -1.68 15.60
C LYS A 77 -0.40 -0.28 15.45
N LYS A 78 -1.06 0.24 16.48
CA LYS A 78 -1.67 1.58 16.43
C LYS A 78 -0.61 2.67 16.22
N ALA A 79 0.53 2.60 16.91
CA ALA A 79 1.60 3.57 16.79
C ALA A 79 2.27 3.52 15.40
N ILE A 80 2.54 2.30 14.90
CA ILE A 80 3.16 2.10 13.59
C ILE A 80 2.21 2.58 12.48
N ASN A 81 0.93 2.22 12.53
CA ASN A 81 -0.06 2.68 11.56
C ASN A 81 -0.23 4.20 11.60
N THR A 82 -0.26 4.81 12.80
CA THR A 82 -0.30 6.27 12.93
C THR A 82 0.88 6.93 12.22
N ARG A 83 2.10 6.42 12.45
CA ARG A 83 3.30 6.92 11.77
C ARG A 83 3.20 6.76 10.25
N HIS A 84 2.78 5.58 9.77
CA HIS A 84 2.67 5.31 8.34
C HIS A 84 1.66 6.25 7.66
N ILE A 85 0.49 6.47 8.28
CA ILE A 85 -0.53 7.41 7.77
C ILE A 85 0.03 8.82 7.67
N LEU A 86 0.73 9.30 8.70
CA LEU A 86 1.32 10.65 8.71
C LEU A 86 2.41 10.81 7.64
N GLU A 87 3.24 9.79 7.41
CA GLU A 87 4.26 9.80 6.35
C GLU A 87 3.61 9.88 4.96
N VAL A 88 2.58 9.08 4.72
CA VAL A 88 1.84 9.09 3.45
C VAL A 88 1.15 10.44 3.23
N GLN A 89 0.47 10.97 4.24
CA GLN A 89 -0.16 12.29 4.20
C GLN A 89 0.85 13.39 3.87
N ALA A 90 2.04 13.38 4.49
CA ALA A 90 3.10 14.34 4.21
C ALA A 90 3.62 14.23 2.77
N CYS A 91 3.77 13.00 2.26
CA CYS A 91 4.18 12.74 0.88
C CYS A 91 3.13 13.24 -0.13
N LEU A 92 1.86 12.92 0.08
CA LEU A 92 0.75 13.36 -0.77
C LEU A 92 0.62 14.89 -0.78
N ALA A 93 0.73 15.54 0.38
CA ALA A 93 0.74 17.00 0.49
C ALA A 93 1.89 17.66 -0.28
N LYS A 94 3.06 17.00 -0.37
CA LYS A 94 4.19 17.48 -1.16
C LYS A 94 3.94 17.35 -2.67
N LYS A 95 3.25 16.29 -3.10
CA LYS A 95 3.01 16.00 -4.53
C LYS A 95 1.82 16.78 -5.10
N ALA A 96 0.77 17.00 -4.32
CA ALA A 96 -0.50 17.56 -4.81
C ALA A 96 -0.88 18.94 -4.23
N GLY A 97 -0.05 19.53 -3.37
CA GLY A 97 -0.33 20.82 -2.72
C GLY A 97 -0.83 20.65 -1.29
N LYS A 98 -0.53 21.65 -0.43
CA LYS A 98 -0.47 21.47 1.04
C LYS A 98 -1.74 21.81 1.81
N ASP A 99 -2.67 22.57 1.23
CA ASP A 99 -3.67 23.28 2.03
C ASP A 99 -4.78 22.36 2.55
N TYR A 100 -5.15 21.34 1.76
CA TYR A 100 -6.18 20.38 2.13
C TYR A 100 -5.74 19.40 3.21
N TRP A 101 -4.50 18.88 3.11
CA TRP A 101 -4.05 17.79 3.96
C TRP A 101 -3.85 18.20 5.41
N LYS A 102 -3.54 19.47 5.69
CA LYS A 102 -3.28 19.94 7.06
C LYS A 102 -4.51 20.01 7.94
N SER A 103 -5.71 20.12 7.35
CA SER A 103 -6.96 20.26 8.09
C SER A 103 -7.65 18.93 8.40
N ILE A 104 -7.08 17.80 7.97
CA ILE A 104 -7.70 16.48 8.10
C ILE A 104 -6.90 15.63 9.05
N ASP A 105 -7.58 15.14 10.09
CA ASP A 105 -7.08 14.09 10.96
C ASP A 105 -7.19 12.73 10.25
N MET A 106 -6.28 12.49 9.29
CA MET A 106 -6.20 11.22 8.58
C MET A 106 -6.02 10.04 9.55
N PRO A 107 -5.12 10.09 10.55
CA PRO A 107 -5.00 9.00 11.52
C PRO A 107 -6.30 8.70 12.26
N GLY A 108 -6.99 9.72 12.78
CA GLY A 108 -8.26 9.53 13.48
C GLY A 108 -9.32 8.92 12.57
N HIS A 109 -9.45 9.41 11.33
CA HIS A 109 -10.45 8.91 10.39
C HIS A 109 -10.20 7.45 9.99
N ILE A 110 -8.96 7.12 9.63
CA ILE A 110 -8.57 5.79 9.16
C ILE A 110 -8.60 4.78 10.31
N LEU A 111 -8.00 5.10 11.45
CA LEU A 111 -7.90 4.18 12.58
C LEU A 111 -9.24 3.96 13.29
N SER A 112 -10.20 4.88 13.18
CA SER A 112 -11.56 4.67 13.71
C SER A 112 -12.33 3.53 13.02
N LYS A 113 -11.92 3.16 11.79
CA LYS A 113 -12.55 2.10 11.00
C LYS A 113 -11.98 0.72 11.29
N VAL A 114 -10.86 0.65 12.01
CA VAL A 114 -10.20 -0.60 12.41
C VAL A 114 -10.73 -0.97 13.80
N LYS A 115 -11.63 -1.96 13.86
CA LYS A 115 -12.18 -2.51 15.10
C LYS A 115 -11.30 -3.60 15.68
#